data_AF-A0A443RSR4-F1
#
_entry.id   AF-A0A443RSR4-F1
#
_cell.length_a   1.000
_cell.length_b   1.000
_cell.length_c   1.000
_cell.angle_alpha   90.00
_cell.angle_beta   90.00
_cell.angle_gamma   90.00
#
_symmetry.space_group_name_H-M   'P 1'
#
loop_
_entity.id
_entity.type
_entity.pdbx_description
1 polymer ?
#
loop_
_entity_poly.entity_id
_entity_poly.type
_entity_poly.pdbx_seq_one_letter_code
_entity_poly.pdbx_strand_id
1 'polypeptide(L)'
;MSGKIEIPLKDSADEVIELDLDDLPDGLEVLEILKQEQAPLNLWITLAVEYYKKGKEDDFVRILEQCVDKVMFMETSKKDQTLNYHEFERDQMRALDTLAAYYVRLANKEKNRDKKREYFQRSTHLYTAADKIVMYEQNHLLGRAYFCLLEGDKMDQADA
;
A
#
# COMPACT_ATOMS: atom_id res chain seq x y z
N MET A 1 13.51 1.47 -21.27
CA MET A 1 14.43 0.72 -20.41
C MET A 1 13.55 -0.25 -19.65
N SER A 2 13.64 -1.55 -19.94
CA SER A 2 12.96 -2.58 -19.14
C SER A 2 13.48 -2.43 -17.71
N GLY A 3 12.59 -2.17 -16.77
CA GLY A 3 12.93 -2.13 -15.36
C GLY A 3 12.89 -3.55 -14.81
N LYS A 4 13.81 -3.89 -13.91
CA LYS A 4 13.77 -5.13 -13.15
C LYS A 4 13.56 -4.82 -11.68
N ILE A 5 12.88 -5.71 -10.97
CA ILE A 5 12.80 -5.71 -9.51
C ILE A 5 13.50 -6.96 -8.99
N GLU A 6 14.34 -6.78 -7.98
CA GLU A 6 15.05 -7.85 -7.31
C GLU A 6 14.40 -8.11 -5.95
N ILE A 7 14.01 -9.35 -5.70
CA ILE A 7 13.48 -9.81 -4.42
C ILE A 7 14.57 -10.64 -3.73
N PRO A 8 15.15 -10.20 -2.60
CA PRO A 8 16.12 -10.98 -1.85
C PRO A 8 15.54 -12.33 -1.41
N LEU A 9 16.32 -13.40 -1.58
CA LEU A 9 15.95 -14.69 -1.01
C LEU A 9 16.10 -14.67 0.50
N LYS A 10 15.17 -15.30 1.20
CA LYS A 10 15.20 -15.36 2.67
C LYS A 10 16.40 -16.13 3.20
N ASP A 11 16.73 -17.25 2.55
CA ASP A 11 17.74 -18.20 3.03
C ASP A 11 19.15 -17.94 2.44
N SER A 12 19.29 -16.94 1.55
CA SER A 12 20.57 -16.58 0.91
C SER A 12 20.70 -15.07 0.72
N ALA A 13 21.71 -14.46 1.37
CA ALA A 13 21.89 -13.01 1.37
C ALA A 13 22.39 -12.44 0.03
N ASP A 14 22.98 -13.28 -0.83
CA ASP A 14 23.60 -12.86 -2.10
C ASP A 14 22.76 -13.27 -3.32
N GLU A 15 21.62 -13.95 -3.13
CA GLU A 15 20.75 -14.40 -4.21
C GLU A 15 19.43 -13.62 -4.22
N VAL A 16 18.95 -13.33 -5.43
CA VAL A 16 17.71 -12.57 -5.66
C VAL A 16 16.87 -13.25 -6.74
N ILE A 17 15.56 -13.11 -6.62
CA ILE A 17 14.61 -13.39 -7.71
C ILE A 17 14.45 -12.09 -8.51
N GLU A 18 14.80 -12.14 -9.79
CA GLU A 18 14.56 -11.03 -10.72
C GLU A 18 13.18 -11.14 -11.36
N LEU A 19 12.37 -10.09 -11.24
CA LEU A 19 11.10 -9.94 -11.96
C LEU A 19 11.26 -8.86 -13.05
N ASP A 20 10.92 -9.21 -14.28
CA ASP A 20 10.85 -8.26 -15.39
C ASP A 20 9.57 -7.42 -15.27
N LEU A 21 9.72 -6.10 -15.19
CA LEU A 21 8.58 -5.20 -15.10
C LEU A 21 7.80 -5.13 -16.40
N ASP A 22 8.34 -5.55 -17.55
CA ASP A 22 7.59 -5.58 -18.80
C ASP A 22 6.69 -6.83 -18.88
N ASP A 23 7.11 -7.94 -18.26
CA ASP A 23 6.43 -9.24 -18.26
C ASP A 23 6.18 -9.76 -16.83
N LEU A 24 5.41 -8.98 -16.06
CA LEU A 24 5.08 -9.34 -14.68
C LEU A 24 4.22 -10.61 -14.61
N PRO A 25 4.55 -11.56 -13.71
CA PRO A 25 3.77 -12.79 -13.48
C PRO A 25 2.32 -12.53 -13.03
N ASP A 26 1.59 -13.59 -12.70
CA ASP A 26 0.27 -13.46 -12.07
C ASP A 26 0.39 -12.86 -10.65
N GLY A 27 -0.59 -12.06 -10.23
CA GLY A 27 -0.55 -11.42 -8.92
C GLY A 27 -0.54 -12.41 -7.75
N LEU A 28 -1.10 -13.62 -7.90
CA LEU A 28 -1.02 -14.67 -6.88
C LEU A 28 0.40 -15.23 -6.74
N GLU A 29 1.06 -15.47 -7.87
CA GLU A 29 2.43 -15.98 -7.88
C GLU A 29 3.38 -14.97 -7.23
N VAL A 30 3.26 -13.69 -7.58
CA VAL A 30 4.05 -12.63 -6.93
C VAL A 30 3.76 -12.54 -5.43
N LEU A 31 2.50 -12.71 -5.02
CA LEU A 31 2.15 -12.73 -3.59
C LEU A 31 2.78 -13.91 -2.84
N GLU A 32 2.82 -15.09 -3.45
CA GLU A 32 3.45 -16.26 -2.86
C GLU A 32 4.95 -16.04 -2.69
N ILE A 33 5.63 -15.51 -3.71
CA ILE A 33 7.06 -15.16 -3.66
C ILE A 33 7.32 -14.15 -2.53
N LEU A 34 6.57 -13.05 -2.49
CA LEU A 34 6.75 -12.00 -1.49
C LEU A 34 6.55 -12.52 -0.05
N LYS A 35 5.61 -13.45 0.15
CA LYS A 35 5.35 -14.09 1.46
C LYS A 35 6.45 -15.06 1.83
N GLN A 36 6.82 -15.94 0.91
CA GLN A 36 7.80 -17.00 1.13
C GLN A 36 9.17 -16.41 1.46
N GLU A 37 9.59 -15.44 0.68
CA GLU A 37 10.90 -14.78 0.82
C GLU A 37 10.92 -13.68 1.90
N GLN A 38 9.79 -13.46 2.59
CA GLN A 38 9.65 -12.43 3.62
C GLN A 38 10.12 -11.05 3.13
N ALA A 39 9.74 -10.72 1.90
CA ALA A 39 10.20 -9.52 1.22
C ALA A 39 9.88 -8.23 2.02
N PRO A 40 10.78 -7.22 2.00
CA PRO A 40 10.56 -5.94 2.65
C PRO A 40 9.39 -5.17 2.02
N LEU A 41 8.67 -4.38 2.83
CA LEU A 41 7.40 -3.74 2.45
C LEU A 41 7.51 -2.85 1.21
N ASN A 42 8.63 -2.15 1.03
CA ASN A 42 8.87 -1.33 -0.17
C ASN A 42 8.69 -2.14 -1.48
N LEU A 43 9.06 -3.42 -1.51
CA LEU A 43 8.91 -4.28 -2.69
C LEU A 43 7.44 -4.62 -2.95
N TRP A 44 6.66 -4.90 -1.91
CA TRP A 44 5.22 -5.13 -2.03
C TRP A 44 4.52 -3.92 -2.65
N ILE A 45 4.81 -2.73 -2.13
CA ILE A 45 4.23 -1.47 -2.59
C ILE A 45 4.66 -1.18 -4.04
N THR A 46 5.95 -1.37 -4.34
CA THR A 46 6.49 -1.10 -5.67
C THR A 46 5.85 -2.03 -6.69
N LEU A 47 5.82 -3.34 -6.43
CA LEU A 47 5.18 -4.32 -7.33
C LEU A 47 3.70 -4.02 -7.53
N ALA A 48 2.95 -3.76 -6.45
CA ALA A 48 1.54 -3.39 -6.57
C ALA A 48 1.37 -2.19 -7.53
N VAL A 49 2.16 -1.12 -7.35
CA VAL A 49 2.10 0.07 -8.21
C VAL A 49 2.47 -0.26 -9.66
N GLU A 50 3.37 -1.19 -9.93
CA GLU A 50 3.67 -1.64 -11.30
C GLU A 50 2.50 -2.40 -11.93
N TYR A 51 1.79 -3.26 -11.18
CA TYR A 51 0.53 -3.86 -11.64
C TYR A 51 -0.52 -2.79 -11.98
N TYR A 52 -0.64 -1.76 -11.14
CA TYR A 52 -1.55 -0.65 -11.37
C TYR A 52 -1.22 0.11 -12.66
N LYS A 53 0.07 0.41 -12.91
CA LYS A 53 0.52 1.08 -14.14
C LYS A 53 0.21 0.30 -15.41
N LYS A 54 0.14 -1.04 -15.33
CA LYS A 54 -0.28 -1.92 -16.43
C LYS A 54 -1.80 -2.08 -16.58
N GLY A 55 -2.59 -1.41 -15.73
CA GLY A 55 -4.04 -1.56 -15.73
C GLY A 55 -4.55 -2.86 -15.10
N LYS A 56 -3.66 -3.64 -14.45
CA LYS A 56 -4.02 -4.84 -13.69
C LYS A 56 -4.47 -4.42 -12.27
N GLU A 57 -5.59 -3.70 -12.19
CA GLU A 57 -6.06 -3.11 -10.92
C GLU A 57 -6.41 -4.18 -9.87
N ASP A 58 -6.93 -5.34 -10.27
CA ASP A 58 -7.27 -6.43 -9.34
C ASP A 58 -6.02 -6.99 -8.62
N ASP A 59 -4.91 -7.16 -9.34
CA ASP A 59 -3.63 -7.61 -8.78
C ASP A 59 -3.03 -6.54 -7.88
N PHE A 60 -3.08 -5.26 -8.29
CA PHE A 60 -2.68 -4.14 -7.45
C PHE A 60 -3.41 -4.15 -6.09
N VAL A 61 -4.74 -4.26 -6.11
CA VAL A 61 -5.55 -4.28 -4.87
C VAL A 61 -5.19 -5.50 -4.04
N ARG A 62 -5.12 -6.68 -4.65
CA ARG A 62 -4.85 -7.93 -3.93
C ARG A 62 -3.49 -7.90 -3.23
N ILE A 63 -2.45 -7.45 -3.93
CA ILE A 63 -1.09 -7.35 -3.35
C ILE A 63 -1.08 -6.34 -2.22
N LEU A 64 -1.66 -5.16 -2.44
CA LEU A 64 -1.61 -4.06 -1.49
C LEU A 64 -2.49 -4.31 -0.25
N GLU A 65 -3.66 -4.95 -0.39
CA GLU A 65 -4.49 -5.38 0.73
C GLU A 65 -3.73 -6.40 1.61
N GLN A 66 -3.05 -7.38 1.01
CA GLN A 66 -2.21 -8.34 1.76
C GLN A 66 -1.02 -7.66 2.45
N CYS A 67 -0.42 -6.66 1.80
CA CYS A 67 0.62 -5.84 2.41
C CYS A 67 0.10 -5.06 3.62
N VAL A 68 -1.08 -4.45 3.50
CA VAL A 68 -1.72 -3.72 4.61
C VAL A 68 -2.13 -4.66 5.73
N ASP A 69 -2.68 -5.85 5.44
CA ASP A 69 -3.00 -6.86 6.44
C ASP A 69 -1.75 -7.28 7.22
N LYS A 70 -0.62 -7.46 6.53
CA LYS A 70 0.69 -7.72 7.15
C LYS A 70 1.07 -6.58 8.11
N VAL A 71 0.97 -5.32 7.66
CA VAL A 71 1.26 -4.12 8.48
C VAL A 71 0.36 -4.05 9.73
N MET A 72 -0.95 -4.22 9.56
CA MET A 72 -1.93 -4.11 10.65
C MET A 72 -1.81 -5.25 11.66
N PHE A 73 -1.54 -6.48 11.20
CA PHE A 73 -1.28 -7.62 12.09
C PHE A 73 -0.01 -7.40 12.91
N MET A 74 1.02 -6.78 12.34
CA MET A 74 2.28 -6.50 13.02
C MET A 74 2.17 -5.50 14.16
N GLU A 75 1.32 -4.48 14.06
CA GLU A 75 1.04 -3.56 15.18
C GLU A 75 0.57 -4.33 16.43
N THR A 76 -0.14 -5.45 16.23
CA THR A 76 -0.64 -6.31 17.33
C THR A 76 0.39 -7.35 17.79
N SER A 77 1.36 -7.70 16.95
CA SER A 77 2.35 -8.76 17.19
C SER A 77 3.76 -8.16 17.22
N LYS A 78 4.22 -7.74 18.41
CA LYS A 78 5.54 -7.10 18.67
C LYS A 78 6.79 -7.96 18.37
N LYS A 79 6.73 -8.96 17.50
CA LYS A 79 7.71 -10.07 17.43
C LYS A 79 8.28 -10.42 16.05
N ASP A 80 8.07 -9.63 15.00
CA ASP A 80 8.66 -9.95 13.70
C ASP A 80 10.01 -9.24 13.51
N GLN A 81 11.11 -10.01 13.57
CA GLN A 81 12.49 -9.52 13.48
C GLN A 81 12.91 -9.14 12.05
N THR A 82 12.15 -9.56 11.03
CA THR A 82 12.43 -9.29 9.60
C THR A 82 12.26 -7.83 9.19
N LEU A 83 11.87 -6.97 10.13
CA LEU A 83 11.32 -5.64 9.86
C LEU A 83 12.09 -4.51 10.54
N ASN A 84 13.22 -4.82 11.17
CA ASN A 84 14.05 -3.81 11.81
C ASN A 84 14.99 -3.19 10.77
N TYR A 85 14.43 -2.52 9.76
CA TYR A 85 15.17 -1.73 8.79
C TYR A 85 14.74 -0.26 8.86
N HIS A 86 15.67 0.63 8.48
CA HIS A 86 15.59 2.07 8.77
C HIS A 86 14.30 2.75 8.26
N GLU A 87 13.77 2.31 7.11
CA GLU A 87 12.60 2.94 6.47
C GLU A 87 11.27 2.21 6.75
N PHE A 88 11.26 1.23 7.64
CA PHE A 88 10.10 0.38 7.87
C PHE A 88 8.81 1.16 8.19
N GLU A 89 8.85 2.10 9.15
CA GLU A 89 7.68 2.92 9.51
C GLU A 89 7.17 3.76 8.33
N ARG A 90 8.10 4.25 7.49
CA ARG A 90 7.75 5.01 6.28
C ARG A 90 7.06 4.12 5.27
N ASP A 91 7.53 2.90 5.07
CA ASP A 91 6.89 1.95 4.15
C ASP A 91 5.54 1.45 4.67
N GLN A 92 5.38 1.29 5.98
CA GLN A 92 4.06 0.98 6.58
C GLN A 92 3.04 2.08 6.26
N MET A 93 3.40 3.34 6.51
CA MET A 93 2.56 4.49 6.19
C MET A 93 2.27 4.55 4.69
N ARG A 94 3.29 4.38 3.84
CA ARG A 94 3.13 4.40 2.38
C ARG A 94 2.18 3.30 1.88
N ALA A 95 2.22 2.10 2.45
CA ALA A 95 1.28 1.03 2.09
C ALA A 95 -0.17 1.41 2.43
N LEU A 96 -0.40 1.93 3.64
CA LEU A 96 -1.71 2.38 4.10
C LEU A 96 -2.26 3.53 3.24
N ASP A 97 -1.45 4.56 3.01
CA ASP A 97 -1.83 5.74 2.22
C ASP A 97 -2.09 5.41 0.76
N THR A 98 -1.28 4.53 0.16
CA THR A 98 -1.49 4.12 -1.23
C THR A 98 -2.85 3.44 -1.39
N LEU A 99 -3.22 2.56 -0.45
CA LEU A 99 -4.50 1.86 -0.50
C LEU A 99 -5.67 2.81 -0.16
N ALA A 100 -5.48 3.74 0.79
CA ALA A 100 -6.45 4.77 1.12
C ALA A 100 -6.75 5.65 -0.09
N ALA A 101 -5.71 6.20 -0.73
CA ALA A 101 -5.82 7.03 -1.93
C ALA A 101 -6.52 6.29 -3.08
N TYR A 102 -6.29 4.98 -3.22
CA TYR A 102 -7.03 4.17 -4.18
C TYR A 102 -8.54 4.11 -3.87
N TYR A 103 -8.93 3.87 -2.61
CA TYR A 103 -10.35 3.92 -2.25
C TYR A 103 -10.97 5.31 -2.39
N VAL A 104 -10.23 6.40 -2.10
CA VAL A 104 -10.70 7.76 -2.40
C VAL A 104 -10.98 7.93 -3.89
N ARG A 105 -10.09 7.45 -4.74
CA ARG A 105 -10.27 7.47 -6.20
C ARG A 105 -11.52 6.68 -6.61
N LEU A 106 -11.74 5.49 -6.06
CA LEU A 106 -12.93 4.69 -6.33
C LEU A 106 -14.20 5.41 -5.86
N ALA A 107 -14.20 5.98 -4.64
CA ALA A 107 -15.31 6.76 -4.10
C ALA A 107 -15.68 7.96 -4.97
N ASN A 108 -14.67 8.63 -5.55
CA ASN A 108 -14.90 9.79 -6.41
C ASN A 108 -15.55 9.42 -7.76
N LYS A 109 -15.24 8.24 -8.29
CA LYS A 109 -15.82 7.74 -9.54
C LYS A 109 -17.16 7.03 -9.34
N GLU A 110 -17.46 6.57 -8.13
CA GLU A 110 -18.64 5.79 -7.81
C GLU A 110 -19.92 6.65 -7.76
N LYS A 111 -20.98 6.16 -8.40
CA LYS A 111 -22.30 6.80 -8.45
C LYS A 111 -23.25 6.23 -7.42
N ASN A 112 -23.09 4.95 -7.07
CA ASN A 112 -23.87 4.30 -6.04
C ASN A 112 -23.49 4.87 -4.66
N ARG A 113 -24.47 5.45 -3.96
CA ARG A 113 -24.24 6.13 -2.68
C ARG A 113 -23.70 5.20 -1.58
N ASP A 114 -24.19 3.96 -1.52
CA ASP A 114 -23.78 3.01 -0.49
C ASP A 114 -22.35 2.55 -0.71
N LYS A 115 -21.99 2.18 -1.96
CA LYS A 115 -20.62 1.82 -2.32
C LYS A 115 -19.64 2.98 -2.15
N LYS A 116 -20.06 4.19 -2.54
CA LYS A 116 -19.27 5.41 -2.32
C LYS A 116 -18.98 5.63 -0.83
N ARG A 117 -19.99 5.44 0.03
CA ARG A 117 -19.83 5.54 1.48
C ARG A 117 -18.88 4.46 2.01
N GLU A 118 -18.99 3.23 1.52
CA GLU A 118 -18.10 2.13 1.89
C GLU A 118 -16.63 2.45 1.55
N TYR A 119 -16.36 2.95 0.34
CA TYR A 119 -15.01 3.34 -0.05
C TYR A 119 -14.44 4.45 0.84
N PHE A 120 -15.23 5.48 1.16
CA PHE A 120 -14.78 6.50 2.10
C PHE A 120 -14.53 5.93 3.50
N GLN A 121 -15.38 5.03 4.00
CA GLN A 121 -15.16 4.37 5.28
C GLN A 121 -13.85 3.56 5.30
N ARG A 122 -13.55 2.82 4.24
CA ARG A 122 -12.27 2.10 4.11
C ARG A 122 -11.09 3.08 4.09
N SER A 123 -11.18 4.17 3.34
CA SER A 123 -10.15 5.21 3.31
C SER A 123 -9.92 5.87 4.67
N THR A 124 -11.00 6.20 5.40
CA THR A 124 -10.91 6.77 6.76
C THR A 124 -10.17 5.85 7.69
N HIS A 125 -10.47 4.56 7.65
CA HIS A 125 -9.84 3.57 8.52
C HIS A 125 -8.32 3.50 8.28
N LEU A 126 -7.91 3.46 7.00
CA LEU A 126 -6.52 3.37 6.60
C LEU A 126 -5.73 4.63 6.95
N TYR A 127 -6.26 5.82 6.65
CA TYR A 127 -5.60 7.07 7.02
C TYR A 127 -5.48 7.24 8.54
N THR A 128 -6.51 6.86 9.31
CA THR A 128 -6.45 6.88 10.77
C THR A 128 -5.39 5.92 11.33
N ALA A 129 -5.13 4.80 10.64
CA ALA A 129 -4.02 3.92 10.99
C ALA A 129 -2.67 4.57 10.66
N ALA A 130 -2.54 5.15 9.45
CA ALA A 130 -1.31 5.82 9.00
C ALA A 130 -0.93 7.02 9.89
N ASP A 131 -1.91 7.81 10.35
CA ASP A 131 -1.73 8.94 11.28
C ASP A 131 -0.94 8.54 12.55
N LYS A 132 -1.05 7.27 12.98
CA LYS A 132 -0.36 6.76 14.19
C LYS A 132 1.11 6.42 13.97
N ILE A 133 1.53 6.30 12.71
CA ILE A 133 2.87 5.86 12.32
C ILE A 133 3.73 7.11 12.03
N VAL A 134 3.42 7.85 10.96
CA VAL A 134 4.09 9.12 10.62
C VAL A 134 3.07 10.13 10.09
N MET A 135 2.60 11.01 10.97
CA MET A 135 1.54 11.99 10.66
C MET A 135 2.00 13.17 9.79
N TYR A 136 3.26 13.60 9.89
CA TYR A 136 3.73 14.85 9.26
C TYR A 136 4.51 14.63 7.95
N GLU A 137 4.38 13.46 7.32
CA GLU A 137 4.98 13.24 6.01
C GLU A 137 4.18 13.98 4.93
N GLN A 138 4.88 14.59 3.97
CA GLN A 138 4.27 15.52 3.01
C GLN A 138 3.22 14.86 2.10
N ASN A 139 3.49 13.67 1.58
CA ASN A 139 2.56 12.94 0.72
C ASN A 139 1.36 12.42 1.51
N HIS A 140 1.58 12.03 2.77
CA HIS A 140 0.51 11.67 3.69
C HIS A 140 -0.45 12.84 3.92
N LEU A 141 0.07 14.01 4.31
CA LEU A 141 -0.73 15.22 4.51
C LEU A 141 -1.49 15.62 3.23
N LEU A 142 -0.85 15.50 2.06
CA LEU A 142 -1.49 15.77 0.79
C LEU A 142 -2.66 14.80 0.52
N GLY A 143 -2.47 13.50 0.77
CA GLY A 143 -3.51 12.48 0.63
C GLY A 143 -4.68 12.73 1.58
N ARG A 144 -4.38 13.09 2.83
CA ARG A 144 -5.35 13.48 3.87
C ARG A 144 -6.18 14.69 3.45
N ALA A 145 -5.54 15.76 2.99
CA ALA A 145 -6.23 16.96 2.53
C ALA A 145 -7.15 16.66 1.35
N TYR A 146 -6.66 15.91 0.36
CA TYR A 146 -7.45 15.51 -0.81
C TYR A 146 -8.67 14.64 -0.42
N PHE A 147 -8.48 13.71 0.53
CA PHE A 147 -9.57 12.92 1.10
C PHE A 147 -10.65 13.80 1.75
N CYS A 148 -10.26 14.72 2.64
CA CYS A 148 -11.18 15.63 3.32
C CYS A 148 -11.96 16.51 2.34
N LEU A 149 -11.34 16.95 1.24
CA LEU A 149 -12.02 17.71 0.18
C LEU A 149 -13.10 16.89 -0.53
N LEU A 150 -12.88 15.59 -0.75
CA LEU A 150 -13.78 14.73 -1.52
C LEU A 150 -14.90 14.09 -0.71
N GLU A 151 -14.67 13.80 0.57
CA GLU A 151 -15.71 13.25 1.45
C GLU A 151 -16.84 14.27 1.67
N GLY A 152 -16.52 15.56 1.59
CA GLY A 152 -17.45 16.66 1.81
C GLY A 152 -17.54 17.05 3.29
N ASP A 153 -17.86 18.31 3.57
CA ASP A 153 -18.09 18.86 4.91
C ASP A 153 -16.87 18.80 5.88
N LYS A 154 -15.66 18.64 5.35
CA LYS A 154 -14.40 18.60 6.14
C LYS A 154 -13.35 19.63 5.69
N MET A 155 -13.77 20.79 5.18
CA MET A 155 -12.85 21.84 4.71
C MET A 155 -11.89 22.31 5.80
N ASP A 156 -12.38 22.52 7.02
CA ASP A 156 -11.53 22.94 8.15
C ASP A 156 -10.45 21.89 8.49
N GLN A 157 -10.73 20.61 8.26
CA GLN A 157 -9.74 19.53 8.47
C GLN A 157 -8.75 19.41 7.31
N ALA A 158 -9.07 19.93 6.13
CA ALA A 158 -8.17 19.95 4.98
C ALA A 158 -7.18 21.13 5.03
N ASP A 159 -7.54 22.22 5.70
CA ASP A 159 -6.73 23.43 5.84
C ASP A 159 -5.74 23.38 7.02
N ALA A 160 -6.04 22.55 8.03
CA ALA A 160 -5.25 22.37 9.26
C ALA A 160 -4.03 21.46 9.07
#